data_AF-A0A542ZHU3-F1
#
_entry.id   AF-A0A542ZHU3-F1
#
_cell.length_a   1.000
_cell.length_b   1.000
_cell.length_c   1.000
_cell.angle_alpha   90.00
_cell.angle_beta   90.00
_cell.angle_gamma   90.00
#
_symmetry.space_group_name_H-M   'P 1'
#
loop_
_entity.id
_entity.type
_entity.pdbx_description
1 polymer ?
#
loop_
_entity_poly.entity_id
_entity_poly.type
_entity_poly.pdbx_seq_one_letter_code
_entity_poly.pdbx_strand_id
1 'polypeptide(L)'
;MAVQAIRSPRLGALMARSPQAAETVGRTRWRRFGLAAGAGVGAVGLIGYLGATGAFALSFSFSGIPFTLSADSLSGSHFVQYAFPDKLASSAGASALNNGAGALINGSGSINNTATAGGSTYASDTVTQLGSATISNLAQSICAPTPLGNAIRVTIAGAGDTTASNLVIQAPALTASGANFNNFTIGESVGSALAGQGFAPNNDFTDPYGALSGQPIGGSFAQGADRVTLTSIKQVGVGTEAGSFNISGLKLYAEFVSSC
;
A
#
# COMPACT_ATOMS: atom_id res chain seq x y z
N MET A 1 52.03 0.20 42.88
CA MET A 1 51.20 -0.95 43.32
C MET A 1 50.39 -1.38 42.11
N ALA A 2 50.80 -2.34 41.26
CA ALA A 2 50.88 -3.79 41.47
C ALA A 2 49.56 -4.39 42.01
N VAL A 3 49.00 -5.52 41.58
CA VAL A 3 49.24 -6.51 40.51
C VAL A 3 47.92 -7.35 40.45
N GLN A 4 47.70 -7.97 39.31
CA GLN A 4 46.70 -8.98 38.88
C GLN A 4 46.61 -10.26 39.75
N ALA A 5 45.43 -10.91 39.87
CA ALA A 5 45.16 -12.38 39.94
C ALA A 5 43.68 -12.65 40.32
N ILE A 6 42.81 -13.43 39.63
CA ILE A 6 42.80 -14.82 39.12
C ILE A 6 42.37 -15.89 40.16
N ARG A 7 41.36 -16.70 39.76
CA ARG A 7 40.86 -18.04 40.22
C ARG A 7 39.98 -18.11 41.49
N SER A 8 39.02 -19.02 41.68
CA SER A 8 38.12 -19.91 40.90
C SER A 8 37.25 -20.70 41.95
N PRO A 9 36.45 -21.75 41.65
CA PRO A 9 35.09 -21.94 42.17
C PRO A 9 34.95 -22.94 43.34
N ARG A 10 33.77 -23.03 43.96
CA ARG A 10 33.34 -24.25 44.67
C ARG A 10 31.88 -24.60 44.38
N LEU A 11 31.72 -25.71 43.66
CA LEU A 11 30.51 -26.51 43.58
C LEU A 11 30.15 -27.03 44.98
N GLY A 12 28.90 -26.85 45.38
CA GLY A 12 28.29 -27.54 46.52
C GLY A 12 26.87 -27.92 46.12
N ALA A 13 26.71 -29.15 45.64
CA ALA A 13 25.41 -29.76 45.43
C ALA A 13 24.81 -30.15 46.78
N LEU A 14 23.54 -29.83 47.03
CA LEU A 14 22.73 -30.60 47.96
C LEU A 14 21.24 -30.55 47.57
N MET A 15 20.74 -31.72 47.16
CA MET A 15 19.34 -32.10 47.07
C MET A 15 18.57 -31.73 48.35
N ALA A 16 17.37 -31.14 48.20
CA ALA A 16 16.30 -31.34 49.16
C ALA A 16 14.90 -31.10 48.53
N ARG A 17 14.22 -32.22 48.32
CA ARG A 17 12.79 -32.46 48.60
C ARG A 17 11.74 -31.65 47.83
N SER A 18 11.14 -32.31 46.85
CA SER A 18 9.84 -31.98 46.24
C SER A 18 8.70 -32.04 47.27
N PRO A 19 7.87 -30.99 47.42
CA PRO A 19 6.54 -31.11 48.01
C PRO A 19 5.54 -31.58 46.95
N GLN A 20 4.86 -32.69 47.23
CA GLN A 20 3.71 -33.19 46.46
C GLN A 20 2.62 -32.10 46.44
N ALA A 21 2.26 -31.62 45.24
CA ALA A 21 1.05 -30.82 45.06
C ALA A 21 -0.16 -31.78 45.06
N ALA A 22 -1.02 -31.65 46.06
CA ALA A 22 -2.29 -32.35 46.12
C ALA A 22 -3.14 -31.97 44.89
N GLU A 23 -3.58 -32.98 44.13
CA GLU A 23 -4.52 -32.81 43.03
C GLU A 23 -5.86 -32.34 43.61
N THR A 24 -6.11 -31.03 43.58
CA THR A 24 -7.41 -30.48 43.92
C THR A 24 -8.34 -30.78 42.76
N VAL A 25 -9.11 -31.88 42.85
CA VAL A 25 -10.15 -32.21 41.87
C VAL A 25 -11.22 -31.11 41.91
N GLY A 26 -11.17 -30.20 40.94
CA GLY A 26 -12.10 -29.10 40.80
C GLY A 26 -13.51 -29.62 40.50
N ARG A 27 -14.43 -29.46 41.45
CA ARG A 27 -15.86 -29.72 41.22
C ARG A 27 -16.43 -28.59 40.36
N THR A 28 -16.50 -28.78 39.05
CA THR A 28 -17.17 -27.83 38.16
C THR A 28 -18.63 -27.69 38.57
N ARG A 29 -19.01 -26.49 39.04
CA ARG A 29 -20.40 -26.18 39.35
C ARG A 29 -21.16 -26.08 38.03
N TRP A 30 -21.71 -27.19 37.54
CA TRP A 30 -22.38 -27.29 36.25
C TRP A 30 -23.43 -26.20 35.98
N ARG A 31 -24.12 -25.73 37.02
CA ARG A 31 -25.03 -24.58 36.91
C ARG A 31 -24.32 -23.26 36.60
N ARG A 32 -23.19 -22.98 37.23
CA ARG A 32 -22.37 -21.77 36.98
C ARG A 32 -21.58 -21.89 35.69
N PHE A 33 -21.11 -23.09 35.37
CA PHE A 33 -20.50 -23.38 34.08
C PHE A 33 -21.51 -23.21 32.94
N GLY A 34 -22.74 -23.70 33.08
CA GLY A 34 -23.81 -23.51 32.10
C GLY A 34 -24.20 -22.05 31.91
N LEU A 35 -24.25 -21.25 32.98
CA LEU A 35 -24.46 -19.81 32.89
C LEU A 35 -23.30 -19.08 32.19
N ALA A 36 -22.06 -19.43 32.53
CA ALA A 36 -20.88 -18.83 31.91
C ALA A 36 -20.72 -19.24 30.43
N ALA A 37 -20.92 -20.52 30.12
CA ALA A 37 -20.91 -21.05 28.77
C ALA A 37 -22.07 -20.48 27.93
N GLY A 38 -23.27 -20.36 28.52
CA GLY A 38 -24.43 -19.77 27.88
C GLY A 38 -24.26 -18.30 27.53
N ALA A 39 -23.63 -17.50 28.40
CA ALA A 39 -23.29 -16.11 28.09
C ALA A 39 -22.31 -16.00 26.91
N GLY A 40 -21.31 -16.91 26.85
CA GLY A 40 -20.37 -16.99 25.72
C GLY A 40 -21.05 -17.36 24.41
N VAL A 41 -21.89 -18.40 24.41
CA VAL A 41 -22.67 -18.81 23.22
C VAL A 41 -23.67 -17.73 22.81
N GLY A 42 -24.28 -17.02 23.76
CA GLY A 42 -25.16 -15.89 23.50
C GLY A 42 -24.45 -14.73 22.82
N ALA A 43 -23.24 -14.38 23.26
CA ALA A 43 -22.42 -13.34 22.62
C ALA A 43 -22.02 -13.74 21.18
N VAL A 44 -21.62 -15.00 20.97
CA VAL A 44 -21.30 -15.52 19.62
C VAL A 44 -22.54 -15.55 18.73
N GLY A 45 -23.69 -15.98 19.26
CA GLY A 45 -24.96 -15.99 18.54
C GLY A 45 -25.45 -14.58 18.19
N LEU A 46 -25.25 -13.60 19.08
CA LEU A 46 -25.55 -12.20 18.83
C LEU A 46 -24.65 -11.64 17.74
N ILE A 47 -23.34 -11.91 17.78
CA ILE A 47 -22.40 -11.50 16.72
C ILE A 47 -22.77 -12.15 15.39
N GLY A 48 -23.15 -13.43 15.38
CA GLY A 48 -23.62 -14.13 14.18
C GLY A 48 -24.93 -13.57 13.62
N TYR A 49 -25.88 -13.22 14.50
CA TYR A 49 -27.15 -12.60 14.12
C TYR A 49 -26.96 -11.17 13.59
N LEU A 50 -26.09 -10.38 14.21
CA LEU A 50 -25.70 -9.04 13.72
C LEU A 50 -24.90 -9.10 12.41
N GLY A 51 -24.16 -10.19 12.17
CA GLY A 51 -23.52 -10.45 10.88
C GLY A 51 -24.53 -10.76 9.77
N ALA A 52 -25.56 -11.55 10.08
CA ALA A 52 -26.61 -11.92 9.12
C ALA A 52 -27.51 -10.73 8.70
N THR A 53 -27.61 -9.67 9.51
CA THR A 53 -28.34 -8.43 9.15
C THR A 53 -27.51 -7.43 8.35
N GLY A 54 -26.27 -7.75 7.99
CA GLY A 54 -25.39 -6.86 7.22
C GLY A 54 -24.89 -5.64 8.00
N ALA A 55 -25.00 -5.64 9.33
CA ALA A 55 -24.65 -4.49 10.18
C ALA A 55 -23.14 -4.37 10.47
N PHE A 56 -22.30 -5.26 9.94
CA PHE A 56 -20.86 -5.04 9.84
C PHE A 56 -20.51 -4.51 8.45
N ALA A 57 -20.72 -3.21 8.25
CA ALA A 57 -19.79 -2.47 7.41
C ALA A 57 -18.50 -2.40 8.21
N LEU A 58 -17.60 -3.38 8.04
CA LEU A 58 -16.19 -3.07 8.26
C LEU A 58 -15.92 -1.93 7.30
N SER A 59 -15.84 -0.71 7.84
CA SER A 59 -15.34 0.45 7.12
C SER A 59 -13.88 0.15 6.81
N PHE A 60 -13.65 -0.67 5.78
CA PHE A 60 -12.35 -0.79 5.16
C PHE A 60 -12.13 0.58 4.51
N SER A 61 -11.52 1.48 5.26
CA SER A 61 -10.83 2.60 4.66
C SER A 61 -9.68 1.97 3.89
N PHE A 62 -9.87 1.77 2.58
CA PHE A 62 -8.85 1.25 1.67
C PHE A 62 -7.75 2.29 1.38
N SER A 63 -7.65 3.34 2.19
CA SER A 63 -6.60 4.35 2.13
C SER A 63 -5.25 3.71 2.47
N GLY A 64 -4.45 3.41 1.45
CA GLY A 64 -3.10 2.87 1.59
C GLY A 64 -2.93 1.37 1.29
N ILE A 65 -3.94 0.70 0.72
CA ILE A 65 -3.75 -0.65 0.16
C ILE A 65 -3.28 -0.50 -1.29
N PRO A 66 -2.10 -1.03 -1.66
CA PRO A 66 -1.63 -0.97 -3.03
C PRO A 66 -2.60 -1.71 -3.96
N PHE A 67 -2.86 -1.12 -5.11
CA PHE A 67 -3.57 -1.80 -6.20
C PHE A 67 -2.61 -2.08 -7.33
N THR A 68 -2.83 -3.20 -8.01
CA THR A 68 -2.11 -3.51 -9.24
C THR A 68 -2.90 -2.96 -10.41
N LEU A 69 -2.20 -2.28 -11.30
CA LEU A 69 -2.74 -1.80 -12.57
C LEU A 69 -1.91 -2.40 -13.70
N SER A 70 -2.61 -2.86 -14.73
CA SER A 70 -2.02 -3.28 -15.99
C SER A 70 -2.81 -2.71 -17.16
N ALA A 71 -2.11 -2.45 -18.25
CA ALA A 71 -2.70 -1.99 -19.50
C ALA A 71 -1.78 -2.36 -20.66
N ASP A 72 -2.36 -2.56 -21.84
CA ASP A 72 -1.57 -2.87 -23.04
C ASP A 72 -0.81 -1.65 -23.54
N SER A 73 -1.43 -0.47 -23.46
CA SER A 73 -0.77 0.79 -23.74
C SER A 73 -1.37 1.94 -22.95
N LEU A 74 -0.55 2.96 -22.70
CA LEU A 74 -0.96 4.27 -22.21
C LEU A 74 -0.31 5.30 -23.10
N SER A 75 -1.12 6.11 -23.76
CA SER A 75 -0.67 7.30 -24.46
C SER A 75 -1.19 8.52 -23.72
N GLY A 76 -0.30 9.41 -23.32
CA GLY A 76 -0.64 10.60 -22.55
C GLY A 76 -0.01 11.86 -23.12
N SER A 77 -0.69 12.99 -22.93
CA SER A 77 -0.17 14.34 -23.24
C SER A 77 0.14 15.10 -21.96
N HIS A 78 0.99 16.12 -22.06
CA HIS A 78 1.38 16.95 -20.93
C HIS A 78 1.92 16.09 -19.78
N PHE A 79 2.97 15.34 -20.06
CA PHE A 79 3.57 14.43 -19.11
C PHE A 79 4.49 15.19 -18.18
N VAL A 80 4.27 15.01 -16.88
CA VAL A 80 5.19 15.43 -15.83
C VAL A 80 5.34 14.30 -14.83
N GLN A 81 6.57 13.97 -14.45
CA GLN A 81 6.83 13.00 -13.39
C GLN A 81 7.81 13.58 -12.38
N TYR A 82 7.50 13.39 -11.10
CA TYR A 82 8.35 13.79 -9.99
C TYR A 82 8.19 12.83 -8.81
N ALA A 83 9.19 12.80 -7.93
CA ALA A 83 9.16 11.96 -6.73
C ALA A 83 8.91 12.81 -5.49
N PHE A 84 8.21 12.23 -4.53
CA PHE A 84 7.97 12.83 -3.22
C PHE A 84 7.85 11.70 -2.18
N PRO A 85 8.19 11.96 -0.91
CA PRO A 85 7.90 11.01 0.15
C PRO A 85 6.40 11.07 0.48
N ASP A 86 5.78 9.92 0.70
CA ASP A 86 4.42 9.76 1.22
C ASP A 86 4.47 9.21 2.66
N LYS A 87 3.66 9.74 3.58
CA LYS A 87 3.64 9.30 4.97
C LYS A 87 2.67 8.14 5.12
N LEU A 88 3.21 6.97 5.47
CA LEU A 88 2.41 5.77 5.56
C LEU A 88 1.61 5.73 6.87
N ALA A 89 0.32 5.47 6.76
CA ALA A 89 -0.57 5.29 7.89
C ALA A 89 -0.27 4.01 8.71
N SER A 90 0.42 3.02 8.11
CA SER A 90 0.81 1.78 8.79
C SER A 90 2.07 1.14 8.21
N SER A 91 2.80 0.39 9.03
CA SER A 91 3.95 -0.43 8.60
C SER A 91 3.55 -1.60 7.67
N ALA A 92 2.27 -1.99 7.65
CA ALA A 92 1.74 -3.00 6.74
C ALA A 92 1.68 -2.48 5.28
N GLY A 93 1.22 -1.23 5.07
CA GLY A 93 1.29 -0.57 3.76
C GLY A 93 2.73 -0.42 3.27
N ALA A 94 3.66 -0.10 4.17
CA ALA A 94 5.10 -0.02 3.88
C ALA A 94 5.67 -1.34 3.32
N SER A 95 5.20 -2.46 3.86
CA SER A 95 5.67 -3.79 3.50
C SER A 95 5.09 -4.25 2.16
N ALA A 96 3.83 -3.92 1.87
CA ALA A 96 3.18 -4.24 0.60
C ALA A 96 3.79 -3.45 -0.58
N LEU A 97 4.17 -2.17 -0.36
CA LEU A 97 4.83 -1.35 -1.38
C LEU A 97 6.27 -1.80 -1.66
N ASN A 98 7.03 -2.13 -0.61
CA ASN A 98 8.41 -2.62 -0.75
C ASN A 98 8.46 -3.93 -1.55
N ASN A 99 7.57 -4.87 -1.26
CA ASN A 99 7.49 -6.15 -1.99
C ASN A 99 6.93 -5.99 -3.41
N GLY A 100 5.91 -5.15 -3.62
CA GLY A 100 5.30 -4.93 -4.94
C GLY A 100 6.22 -4.21 -5.93
N ALA A 101 6.92 -3.17 -5.48
CA ALA A 101 7.86 -2.42 -6.32
C ALA A 101 9.11 -3.24 -6.68
N GLY A 102 9.69 -3.98 -5.72
CA GLY A 102 10.84 -4.85 -5.95
C GLY A 102 10.56 -6.01 -6.92
N ALA A 103 9.35 -6.58 -6.86
CA ALA A 103 8.91 -7.62 -7.80
C ALA A 103 8.79 -7.11 -9.24
N LEU A 104 8.46 -5.82 -9.45
CA LEU A 104 8.28 -5.26 -10.79
C LEU A 104 9.59 -4.89 -11.51
N ILE A 105 10.58 -4.34 -10.81
CA ILE A 105 11.73 -3.66 -11.45
C ILE A 105 12.94 -4.59 -11.67
N ASN A 106 13.12 -5.66 -10.90
CA ASN A 106 14.32 -6.50 -11.06
C ASN A 106 14.21 -7.96 -10.63
N GLY A 107 13.01 -8.54 -10.55
CA GLY A 107 12.76 -9.99 -10.33
C GLY A 107 13.46 -10.68 -9.13
N SER A 108 14.24 -9.96 -8.32
CA SER A 108 15.14 -10.47 -7.27
C SER A 108 15.84 -9.36 -6.46
N GLY A 109 15.83 -8.09 -6.89
CA GLY A 109 16.38 -6.96 -6.13
C GLY A 109 15.37 -6.33 -5.17
N SER A 110 15.71 -6.21 -3.88
CA SER A 110 14.92 -5.44 -2.91
C SER A 110 15.17 -3.94 -3.13
N ILE A 111 14.10 -3.18 -3.43
CA ILE A 111 14.16 -1.73 -3.50
C ILE A 111 13.75 -1.21 -2.12
N ASN A 112 14.65 -0.52 -1.44
CA ASN A 112 14.30 0.15 -0.19
C ASN A 112 13.47 1.41 -0.50
N ASN A 113 12.18 1.21 -0.76
CA ASN A 113 11.23 2.27 -1.06
C ASN A 113 10.60 2.88 0.21
N THR A 114 11.15 2.60 1.39
CA THR A 114 10.64 3.13 2.64
C THR A 114 11.77 3.67 3.52
N ALA A 115 11.49 4.74 4.25
CA ALA A 115 12.41 5.38 5.18
C ALA A 115 11.69 5.72 6.49
N THR A 116 12.38 5.62 7.63
CA THR A 116 11.81 6.01 8.93
C THR A 116 12.50 7.26 9.44
N ALA A 117 11.74 8.32 9.72
CA ALA A 117 12.24 9.56 10.30
C ALA A 117 11.23 10.14 11.30
N GLY A 118 11.71 10.66 12.44
CA GLY A 118 10.85 11.29 13.46
C GLY A 118 9.73 10.39 14.00
N GLY A 119 9.96 9.06 14.07
CA GLY A 119 8.96 8.09 14.53
C GLY A 119 7.87 7.75 13.50
N SER A 120 7.97 8.27 12.27
CA SER A 120 7.05 7.97 11.16
C SER A 120 7.77 7.18 10.07
N THR A 121 7.06 6.27 9.39
CA THR A 121 7.54 5.60 8.17
C THR A 121 6.99 6.32 6.94
N TYR A 122 7.85 6.57 5.98
CA TYR A 122 7.55 7.17 4.69
C TYR A 122 7.79 6.15 3.58
N ALA A 123 6.94 6.12 2.56
CA ALA A 123 7.24 5.52 1.27
C ALA A 123 7.83 6.57 0.34
N SER A 124 8.72 6.18 -0.57
CA SER A 124 8.98 6.99 -1.76
C SER A 124 7.87 6.70 -2.76
N ASP A 125 7.29 7.75 -3.32
CA ASP A 125 6.27 7.67 -4.33
C ASP A 125 6.63 8.53 -5.53
N THR A 126 6.16 8.12 -6.71
CA THR A 126 6.29 8.94 -7.92
C THR A 126 4.90 9.38 -8.34
N VAL A 127 4.75 10.69 -8.54
CA VAL A 127 3.57 11.24 -9.21
C VAL A 127 3.86 11.29 -10.69
N THR A 128 2.95 10.72 -11.47
CA THR A 128 2.86 10.94 -12.91
C THR A 128 1.60 11.74 -13.20
N GLN A 129 1.74 12.95 -13.74
CA GLN A 129 0.63 13.77 -14.21
C GLN A 129 0.55 13.77 -15.74
N LEU A 130 -0.67 13.73 -16.23
CA LEU A 130 -1.03 13.70 -17.65
C LEU A 130 -2.24 14.60 -17.87
N GLY A 131 -2.15 15.56 -18.80
CA GLY A 131 -3.27 16.44 -19.13
C GLY A 131 -4.42 15.67 -19.79
N SER A 132 -4.07 14.70 -20.63
CA SER A 132 -5.00 13.68 -21.11
C SER A 132 -4.30 12.34 -21.27
N ALA A 133 -5.05 11.25 -21.13
CA ALA A 133 -4.56 9.89 -21.32
C ALA A 133 -5.58 9.02 -22.05
N THR A 134 -5.09 8.13 -22.90
CA THR A 134 -5.84 6.99 -23.45
C THR A 134 -5.13 5.72 -23.03
N ILE A 135 -5.87 4.81 -22.39
CA ILE A 135 -5.36 3.58 -21.80
C ILE A 135 -6.11 2.41 -22.42
N SER A 136 -5.42 1.54 -23.12
CA SER A 136 -6.05 0.38 -23.77
C SER A 136 -6.04 -0.83 -22.85
N ASN A 137 -7.18 -1.52 -22.78
CA ASN A 137 -7.36 -2.75 -22.01
C ASN A 137 -6.92 -2.61 -20.55
N LEU A 138 -7.37 -1.52 -19.90
CA LEU A 138 -7.11 -1.29 -18.48
C LEU A 138 -7.65 -2.45 -17.65
N ALA A 139 -6.80 -3.01 -16.79
CA ALA A 139 -7.19 -3.96 -15.76
C ALA A 139 -6.53 -3.55 -14.44
N GLN A 140 -7.37 -3.18 -13.48
CA GLN A 140 -7.02 -2.82 -12.11
C GLN A 140 -7.52 -3.90 -11.17
N SER A 141 -6.72 -4.26 -10.17
CA SER A 141 -7.19 -5.10 -9.07
C SER A 141 -6.68 -4.64 -7.72
N ILE A 142 -7.55 -4.75 -6.72
CA ILE A 142 -7.23 -4.57 -5.30
C ILE A 142 -7.44 -5.92 -4.64
N CYS A 143 -6.48 -6.35 -3.82
CA CYS A 143 -6.64 -7.56 -3.03
C CYS A 143 -6.50 -7.21 -1.54
N ALA A 144 -7.50 -7.61 -0.75
CA ALA A 144 -7.54 -7.36 0.68
C ALA A 144 -7.79 -8.68 1.44
N PRO A 145 -6.92 -9.05 2.40
CA PRO A 145 -7.14 -10.22 3.23
C PRO A 145 -8.37 -10.03 4.13
N THR A 146 -9.09 -11.11 4.40
CA THR A 146 -10.22 -11.10 5.33
C THR A 146 -9.85 -11.80 6.65
N PRO A 147 -10.58 -11.55 7.74
CA PRO A 147 -10.42 -12.27 9.00
C PRO A 147 -10.71 -13.79 8.92
N LEU A 148 -11.26 -14.27 7.80
CA LEU A 148 -11.64 -15.67 7.61
C LEU A 148 -10.52 -16.53 7.01
N GLY A 149 -9.35 -15.94 6.73
CA GLY A 149 -8.21 -16.62 6.12
C GLY A 149 -8.24 -16.73 4.59
N ASN A 150 -9.26 -16.19 3.94
CA ASN A 150 -9.31 -15.93 2.50
C ASN A 150 -9.07 -14.44 2.22
N ALA A 151 -9.02 -14.04 0.95
CA ALA A 151 -8.96 -12.63 0.55
C ALA A 151 -10.13 -12.28 -0.39
N ILE A 152 -10.49 -11.00 -0.42
CA ILE A 152 -11.40 -10.43 -1.41
C ILE A 152 -10.54 -9.74 -2.45
N ARG A 153 -10.73 -10.11 -3.72
CA ARG A 153 -10.18 -9.39 -4.87
C ARG A 153 -11.29 -8.61 -5.54
N VAL A 154 -11.10 -7.30 -5.68
CA VAL A 154 -11.94 -6.43 -6.50
C VAL A 154 -11.21 -6.17 -7.80
N THR A 155 -11.88 -6.38 -8.93
CA THR A 155 -11.33 -6.14 -10.27
C THR A 155 -12.16 -5.11 -11.01
N ILE A 156 -11.48 -4.15 -11.62
CA ILE A 156 -12.03 -3.14 -12.54
C ILE A 156 -11.32 -3.32 -13.86
N ALA A 157 -12.04 -3.66 -14.92
CA ALA A 157 -11.46 -3.82 -16.25
C ALA A 157 -12.26 -3.08 -17.32
N GLY A 158 -11.56 -2.49 -18.28
CA GLY A 158 -12.13 -1.96 -19.51
C GLY A 158 -11.94 -2.95 -20.65
N ALA A 159 -13.00 -3.21 -21.43
CA ALA A 159 -12.92 -4.04 -22.63
C ALA A 159 -12.44 -3.28 -23.88
N GLY A 160 -12.16 -1.98 -23.75
CA GLY A 160 -11.63 -1.12 -24.81
C GLY A 160 -10.88 0.07 -24.22
N ASP A 161 -10.74 1.13 -25.01
CA ASP A 161 -10.01 2.32 -24.60
C ASP A 161 -10.70 3.04 -23.43
N THR A 162 -9.90 3.36 -22.43
CA THR A 162 -10.25 4.21 -21.30
C THR A 162 -9.63 5.57 -21.51
N THR A 163 -10.43 6.64 -21.49
CA THR A 163 -9.93 8.01 -21.64
C THR A 163 -9.99 8.73 -20.31
N ALA A 164 -8.93 9.47 -19.97
CA ALA A 164 -8.88 10.28 -18.78
C ALA A 164 -8.38 11.71 -19.07
N SER A 165 -8.86 12.68 -18.29
CA SER A 165 -8.35 14.06 -18.30
C SER A 165 -7.78 14.42 -16.93
N ASN A 166 -6.73 15.25 -16.91
CA ASN A 166 -6.01 15.65 -15.69
C ASN A 166 -5.67 14.42 -14.81
N LEU A 167 -5.15 13.38 -15.44
CA LEU A 167 -4.85 12.11 -14.79
C LEU A 167 -3.57 12.25 -13.96
N VAL A 168 -3.69 12.02 -12.67
CA VAL A 168 -2.61 11.99 -11.70
C VAL A 168 -2.51 10.56 -11.18
N ILE A 169 -1.35 9.97 -11.29
CA ILE A 169 -1.08 8.60 -10.88
C ILE A 169 0.02 8.63 -9.84
N GLN A 170 -0.24 8.00 -8.70
CA GLN A 170 0.72 7.83 -7.61
C GLN A 170 1.15 6.37 -7.58
N ALA A 171 2.43 6.15 -7.86
CA ALA A 171 3.00 4.83 -7.98
C ALA A 171 4.45 4.78 -7.50
N PRO A 172 4.81 3.95 -6.52
CA PRO A 172 6.22 3.71 -6.19
C PRO A 172 6.99 3.00 -7.30
N ALA A 173 6.29 2.29 -8.19
CA ALA A 173 6.90 1.57 -9.29
C ALA A 173 5.95 1.49 -10.49
N LEU A 174 6.51 1.81 -11.65
CA LEU A 174 5.91 1.62 -12.96
C LEU A 174 6.94 0.89 -13.82
N THR A 175 6.52 -0.18 -14.48
CA THR A 175 7.30 -0.84 -15.52
C THR A 175 6.51 -0.91 -16.81
N ALA A 176 7.23 -0.86 -17.92
CA ALA A 176 6.71 -0.95 -19.27
C ALA A 176 7.72 -1.71 -20.12
N SER A 177 7.25 -2.43 -21.14
CA SER A 177 8.12 -3.10 -22.12
C SER A 177 8.80 -2.08 -23.06
N GLY A 178 8.20 -0.91 -23.22
CA GLY A 178 8.70 0.18 -24.04
C GLY A 178 8.15 1.52 -23.56
N ALA A 179 8.97 2.55 -23.71
CA ALA A 179 8.61 3.93 -23.42
C ALA A 179 9.13 4.84 -24.53
N ASN A 180 8.26 5.68 -25.08
CA ASN A 180 8.61 6.72 -26.03
C ASN A 180 8.14 8.06 -25.49
N PHE A 181 9.07 9.01 -25.38
CA PHE A 181 8.80 10.37 -24.95
C PHE A 181 9.06 11.33 -26.11
N ASN A 182 8.13 12.23 -26.36
CA ASN A 182 8.29 13.32 -27.31
C ASN A 182 8.64 14.61 -26.55
N ASN A 183 9.71 15.28 -26.96
CA ASN A 183 10.22 16.49 -26.33
C ASN A 183 10.52 16.31 -24.82
N PHE A 184 11.32 15.29 -24.50
CA PHE A 184 11.59 14.89 -23.12
C PHE A 184 12.68 15.75 -22.49
N THR A 185 12.39 16.31 -21.31
CA THR A 185 13.32 17.05 -20.46
C THR A 185 13.48 16.30 -19.13
N ILE A 186 14.71 16.21 -18.65
CA ILE A 186 15.05 15.58 -17.37
C ILE A 186 15.86 16.58 -16.55
N GLY A 187 15.58 16.68 -15.24
CA GLY A 187 16.37 17.52 -14.34
C GLY A 187 15.91 18.97 -14.28
N GLU A 188 14.63 19.21 -14.56
CA GLU A 188 13.98 20.49 -14.29
C GLU A 188 13.32 20.50 -12.91
N SER A 189 12.89 21.67 -12.46
CA SER A 189 12.15 21.78 -11.19
C SER A 189 10.70 21.34 -11.38
N VAL A 190 10.06 20.76 -10.35
CA VAL A 190 8.62 20.39 -10.38
C VAL A 190 7.76 21.55 -10.85
N GLY A 191 7.98 22.75 -10.31
CA GLY A 191 7.25 23.94 -10.71
C GLY A 191 7.45 24.31 -12.18
N SER A 192 8.68 24.16 -12.71
CA SER A 192 8.97 24.39 -14.13
C SER A 192 8.35 23.33 -15.03
N ALA A 193 8.42 22.05 -14.66
CA ALA A 193 7.85 20.95 -15.44
C ALA A 193 6.32 21.09 -15.57
N LEU A 194 5.65 21.38 -14.44
CA LEU A 194 4.21 21.61 -14.42
C LEU A 194 3.83 22.84 -15.27
N ALA A 195 4.60 23.94 -15.17
CA ALA A 195 4.42 25.13 -15.99
C ALA A 195 4.59 24.88 -17.48
N GLY A 196 5.67 24.17 -17.84
CA GLY A 196 5.97 23.83 -19.23
C GLY A 196 4.87 23.00 -19.88
N GLN A 197 4.15 22.21 -19.08
CA GLN A 197 3.08 21.34 -19.55
C GLN A 197 1.66 21.90 -19.31
N GLY A 198 1.55 23.18 -18.92
CA GLY A 198 0.26 23.87 -18.81
C GLY A 198 -0.60 23.46 -17.61
N PHE A 199 -0.06 22.68 -16.68
CA PHE A 199 -0.68 22.50 -15.35
C PHE A 199 -0.52 23.78 -14.56
N ALA A 200 -1.41 24.06 -13.59
CA ALA A 200 -1.29 25.21 -12.73
C ALA A 200 -0.04 25.06 -11.83
N PRO A 201 1.03 25.85 -12.03
CA PRO A 201 2.26 25.73 -11.27
C PRO A 201 2.40 26.90 -10.32
N ASN A 202 2.97 26.65 -9.16
CA ASN A 202 3.74 27.69 -8.50
C ASN A 202 5.02 27.06 -7.95
N ASN A 203 6.04 27.89 -7.81
CA ASN A 203 7.21 27.61 -6.97
C ASN A 203 6.81 27.31 -5.51
N ASP A 204 5.60 27.73 -5.11
CA ASP A 204 4.92 27.36 -3.88
C ASP A 204 4.13 26.03 -3.99
N PHE A 205 4.43 25.16 -4.97
CA PHE A 205 3.82 23.84 -5.03
C PHE A 205 4.27 23.07 -3.78
N THR A 206 3.43 23.09 -2.76
CA THR A 206 3.64 22.40 -1.50
C THR A 206 3.21 20.97 -1.63
N ASP A 207 3.86 20.09 -0.88
CA ASP A 207 3.46 18.69 -0.74
C ASP A 207 1.92 18.53 -0.60
N PRO A 208 1.24 18.01 -1.64
CA PRO A 208 -0.21 17.93 -1.65
C PRO A 208 -0.74 16.75 -0.82
N TYR A 209 0.12 15.84 -0.39
CA TYR A 209 -0.26 14.61 0.31
C TYR A 209 0.14 14.60 1.80
N GLY A 210 0.79 15.67 2.28
CA GLY A 210 0.95 16.01 3.70
C GLY A 210 2.12 15.30 4.41
N ALA A 211 2.89 14.47 3.71
CA ALA A 211 4.07 13.78 4.24
C ALA A 211 5.19 14.71 4.70
N LEU A 212 5.40 15.81 3.98
CA LEU A 212 6.34 16.87 4.28
C LEU A 212 5.67 18.05 5.00
N SER A 213 4.49 17.88 5.62
CA SER A 213 3.84 18.95 6.39
C SER A 213 3.66 20.27 5.59
N GLY A 214 3.40 20.15 4.28
CA GLY A 214 3.21 21.30 3.39
C GLY A 214 4.50 22.04 3.02
N GLN A 215 5.68 21.42 3.13
CA GLN A 215 6.91 22.03 2.61
C GLN A 215 6.83 22.22 1.08
N PRO A 216 7.41 23.32 0.52
CA PRO A 216 7.52 23.52 -0.92
C PRO A 216 8.36 22.41 -1.57
N ILE A 217 7.81 21.78 -2.60
CA ILE A 217 8.49 20.80 -3.46
C ILE A 217 8.66 21.31 -4.89
N GLY A 218 8.22 22.54 -5.19
CA GLY A 218 8.34 23.16 -6.52
C GLY A 218 9.77 23.20 -7.06
N GLY A 219 10.78 23.27 -6.20
CA GLY A 219 12.20 23.26 -6.58
C GLY A 219 12.82 21.87 -6.77
N SER A 220 12.08 20.79 -6.47
CA SER A 220 12.58 19.41 -6.53
C SER A 220 12.76 18.93 -7.97
N PHE A 221 13.51 17.83 -8.12
CA PHE A 221 13.70 17.17 -9.41
C PHE A 221 12.38 16.74 -10.04
N ALA A 222 12.23 17.03 -11.32
CA ALA A 222 11.17 16.54 -12.18
C ALA A 222 11.70 16.24 -13.58
N GLN A 223 10.85 15.56 -14.33
CA GLN A 223 11.00 15.32 -15.75
C GLN A 223 9.67 15.60 -16.46
N GLY A 224 9.74 16.08 -17.69
CA GLY A 224 8.58 16.53 -18.46
C GLY A 224 8.66 16.12 -19.92
N ALA A 225 7.51 15.87 -20.56
CA ALA A 225 7.41 15.59 -21.99
C ALA A 225 6.05 16.05 -22.54
N ASP A 226 6.01 16.42 -23.81
CA ASP A 226 4.75 16.82 -24.44
C ASP A 226 3.81 15.62 -24.63
N ARG A 227 4.40 14.46 -24.93
CA ARG A 227 3.69 13.18 -25.06
C ARG A 227 4.55 12.03 -24.54
N VAL A 228 3.90 11.08 -23.90
CA VAL A 228 4.46 9.79 -23.52
C VAL A 228 3.62 8.68 -24.12
N THR A 229 4.26 7.62 -24.60
CA THR A 229 3.61 6.35 -24.93
C THR A 229 4.35 5.22 -24.24
N LEU A 230 3.62 4.47 -23.42
CA LEU A 230 4.12 3.31 -22.68
C LEU A 230 3.40 2.05 -23.17
N THR A 231 4.13 0.94 -23.29
CA THR A 231 3.58 -0.35 -23.73
C THR A 231 3.72 -1.41 -22.65
N SER A 232 2.75 -2.32 -22.57
CA SER A 232 2.70 -3.43 -21.61
C SER A 232 3.00 -2.99 -20.17
N ILE A 233 2.16 -2.08 -19.68
CA ILE A 233 2.39 -1.40 -18.42
C ILE A 233 1.98 -2.31 -17.28
N LYS A 234 2.81 -2.33 -16.25
CA LYS A 234 2.48 -2.87 -14.93
C LYS A 234 2.88 -1.86 -13.88
N GLN A 235 1.97 -1.60 -12.96
CA GLN A 235 2.16 -0.62 -11.93
C GLN A 235 1.58 -1.12 -10.62
N VAL A 236 2.27 -0.82 -9.53
CA VAL A 236 1.69 -0.85 -8.19
C VAL A 236 1.36 0.59 -7.85
N GLY A 237 0.07 0.91 -7.84
CA GLY A 237 -0.42 2.24 -7.51
C GLY A 237 -0.85 2.35 -6.05
N VAL A 238 -0.71 3.55 -5.49
CA VAL A 238 -1.25 3.94 -4.18
C VAL A 238 -2.38 4.97 -4.30
N GLY A 239 -2.44 5.66 -5.44
CA GLY A 239 -3.51 6.60 -5.76
C GLY A 239 -3.66 6.80 -7.26
N THR A 240 -4.87 7.13 -7.69
CA THR A 240 -5.14 7.62 -9.04
C THR A 240 -6.29 8.61 -8.96
N GLU A 241 -6.07 9.80 -9.51
CA GLU A 241 -7.04 10.89 -9.58
C GLU A 241 -7.18 11.34 -11.02
N ALA A 242 -8.37 11.72 -11.43
CA ALA A 242 -8.60 12.26 -12.76
C ALA A 242 -9.77 13.23 -12.73
N GLY A 243 -9.73 14.26 -13.57
CA GLY A 243 -10.87 15.16 -13.79
C GLY A 243 -12.03 14.44 -14.46
N SER A 244 -11.73 13.60 -15.45
CA SER A 244 -12.68 12.63 -16.02
C SER A 244 -11.99 11.29 -16.20
N PHE A 245 -12.75 10.20 -16.04
CA PHE A 245 -12.25 8.83 -16.20
C PHE A 245 -13.34 7.98 -16.85
N ASN A 246 -13.28 7.80 -18.17
CA ASN A 246 -14.30 7.12 -18.94
C ASN A 246 -13.79 5.74 -19.38
N ILE A 247 -14.37 4.69 -18.82
CA ILE A 247 -13.99 3.30 -19.10
C ILE A 247 -14.96 2.70 -20.11
N SER A 248 -14.46 2.31 -21.28
CA SER A 248 -15.27 1.61 -22.27
C SER A 248 -15.42 0.13 -21.90
N GLY A 249 -16.67 -0.37 -21.90
CA GLY A 249 -16.96 -1.78 -21.61
C GLY A 249 -16.55 -2.20 -20.20
N LEU A 250 -16.88 -1.35 -19.21
CA LEU A 250 -16.59 -1.58 -17.80
C LEU A 250 -17.07 -2.94 -17.31
N LYS A 251 -16.14 -3.70 -16.72
CA LYS A 251 -16.40 -4.87 -15.90
C LYS A 251 -15.92 -4.57 -14.48
N LEU A 252 -16.84 -4.60 -13.53
CA LEU A 252 -16.57 -4.44 -12.11
C LEU A 252 -17.12 -5.66 -11.38
N TYR A 253 -16.26 -6.38 -10.68
CA TYR A 253 -16.67 -7.54 -9.89
C TYR A 253 -15.74 -7.74 -8.68
N ALA A 254 -16.28 -8.41 -7.68
CA ALA A 254 -15.54 -8.82 -6.49
C ALA A 254 -15.67 -10.34 -6.33
N GLU A 255 -14.59 -10.99 -5.93
CA GLU A 255 -14.54 -12.44 -5.74
C GLU A 255 -13.72 -12.80 -4.50
N PHE A 256 -14.06 -13.93 -3.89
CA PHE A 256 -13.22 -14.54 -2.86
C PHE A 256 -12.09 -15.33 -3.52
N VAL A 257 -10.87 -15.10 -3.06
CA VAL A 257 -9.66 -15.79 -3.51
C VAL A 257 -8.95 -16.42 -2.32
N SER A 258 -8.17 -17.48 -2.56
CA SER A 258 -7.46 -18.18 -1.48
C SER A 258 -6.39 -17.32 -0.82
N SER A 259 -5.76 -16.42 -1.58
CA SER A 259 -4.81 -15.43 -1.09
C SER A 259 -4.69 -14.27 -2.08
N CYS A 260 -4.12 -13.16 -1.61
CA CYS A 260 -3.37 -12.24 -2.45
C CYS A 260 -1.98 -12.87 -2.73
#